data_AF-X0YE93-F1
#
_entry.id   AF-X0YE93-F1
#
_cell.length_a   1.000
_cell.length_b   1.000
_cell.length_c   1.000
_cell.angle_alpha   90.00
_cell.angle_beta   90.00
_cell.angle_gamma   90.00
#
_symmetry.space_group_name_H-M   'P 1'
#
loop_
_entity.id
_entity.type
_entity.pdbx_description
1 polymer ?
#
loop_
_entity_poly.entity_id
_entity_poly.type
_entity_poly.pdbx_seq_one_letter_code
_entity_poly.pdbx_strand_id
1 'polypeptide(L)'
;MKKYNRKFIFHPYTFKAILILIAVIFFFITPTKTILASPLSLINVPLDSWIYSAISRLETLQVFEGNSTVALNTTPLTRFEIASLIDTALSNVQEGKVKLKQADLLLMDKLVKEFHAELSALDLDNLNPESTLKIEPYF
;
A
#
# COMPACT_ATOMS: atom_id res chain seq x y z
N MET A 1 -33.37 46.40 8.23
CA MET A 1 -32.90 45.03 7.97
C MET A 1 -31.43 44.94 8.40
N LYS A 2 -31.13 44.28 9.54
CA LYS A 2 -29.82 44.37 10.23
C LYS A 2 -28.89 43.26 9.74
N LYS A 3 -27.84 43.60 9.00
CA LYS A 3 -26.90 42.64 8.39
C LYS A 3 -25.87 42.21 9.45
N TYR A 4 -26.03 41.01 10.01
CA TYR A 4 -25.06 40.43 10.94
C TYR A 4 -23.89 39.84 10.15
N ASN A 5 -22.74 40.51 10.18
CA ASN A 5 -21.49 40.02 9.62
C ASN A 5 -20.75 39.19 10.69
N ARG A 6 -20.90 37.86 10.69
CA ARG A 6 -20.13 36.98 11.58
C ARG A 6 -18.72 36.83 11.01
N LYS A 7 -17.77 37.60 11.53
CA LYS A 7 -16.34 37.28 11.40
C LYS A 7 -16.09 35.98 12.17
N PHE A 8 -15.90 34.87 11.45
CA PHE A 8 -15.34 33.65 12.02
C PHE A 8 -13.86 33.89 12.31
N ILE A 9 -13.54 34.18 13.56
CA ILE A 9 -12.16 34.27 14.04
C ILE A 9 -11.71 32.84 14.30
N PHE A 10 -11.01 32.24 13.32
CA PHE A 10 -10.32 30.96 13.52
C PHE A 10 -9.17 31.18 14.51
N HIS A 11 -9.33 30.69 15.73
CA HIS A 11 -8.24 30.67 16.71
C HIS A 11 -7.27 29.54 16.33
N PRO A 12 -5.95 29.80 16.21
CA PRO A 12 -4.97 28.84 15.71
C PRO A 12 -4.86 27.56 16.56
N TYR A 13 -5.31 27.61 17.81
CA TYR A 13 -5.34 26.47 18.73
C TYR A 13 -6.43 25.44 18.39
N THR A 14 -7.58 25.86 17.86
CA THR A 14 -8.68 24.92 17.54
C THR A 14 -8.38 24.09 16.30
N PHE A 15 -7.61 24.63 15.35
CA PHE A 15 -7.22 23.92 14.13
C PHE A 15 -6.27 22.75 14.43
N LYS A 16 -5.30 22.94 15.34
CA LYS A 16 -4.40 21.86 15.77
C LYS A 16 -5.15 20.74 16.49
N ALA A 17 -6.09 21.07 17.37
CA ALA A 17 -6.91 20.09 18.07
C ALA A 17 -7.81 19.28 17.12
N ILE A 18 -8.36 19.93 16.09
CA ILE A 18 -9.18 19.27 15.05
C ILE A 18 -8.32 18.30 14.22
N LEU A 19 -7.10 18.68 13.84
CA LEU A 19 -6.19 17.79 13.09
C LEU A 19 -5.77 16.55 13.90
N ILE A 20 -5.49 16.72 15.20
CA ILE A 20 -5.15 15.60 16.10
C ILE A 20 -6.35 14.65 16.24
N LEU A 21 -7.56 15.19 16.38
CA LEU A 21 -8.77 14.38 16.50
C LEU A 21 -9.05 13.56 15.22
N ILE A 22 -8.83 14.14 14.05
CA ILE A 22 -8.96 13.44 12.77
C ILE A 22 -7.93 12.30 12.66
N ALA A 23 -6.68 12.54 13.09
CA ALA A 23 -5.64 11.51 13.08
C ALA A 23 -5.97 10.32 14.00
N VAL A 24 -6.55 10.58 15.18
CA VAL A 24 -6.97 9.52 16.11
C VAL A 24 -8.11 8.69 15.51
N ILE A 25 -9.10 9.32 14.88
CA ILE A 25 -10.22 8.60 14.25
C ILE A 25 -9.73 7.69 13.11
N PHE A 26 -8.77 8.14 12.30
CA PHE A 26 -8.15 7.30 11.26
C PHE A 26 -7.42 6.07 11.82
N PHE A 27 -6.79 6.20 13.00
CA PHE A 27 -6.09 5.09 13.66
C PHE A 27 -7.05 4.00 14.18
N PHE A 28 -8.29 4.37 14.53
CA PHE A 28 -9.28 3.43 15.10
C PHE A 28 -10.19 2.75 14.08
N ILE A 29 -10.18 3.16 12.80
CA ILE A 29 -11.02 2.56 11.75
C ILE A 29 -10.31 1.39 11.06
N THR A 30 -9.04 1.11 11.36
CA THR A 30 -8.35 -0.07 10.81
C THR A 30 -8.90 -1.33 11.48
N PRO A 31 -9.64 -2.21 10.77
CA PRO A 31 -10.04 -3.48 11.34
C PRO A 31 -8.77 -4.31 11.57
N THR A 32 -8.45 -4.63 12.81
CA THR A 32 -7.43 -5.61 13.17
C THR A 32 -7.94 -7.00 12.82
N LYS A 33 -7.97 -7.32 11.52
CA LYS A 33 -8.13 -8.71 11.08
C LYS A 33 -6.89 -9.46 11.55
N THR A 34 -7.09 -10.45 12.42
CA THR A 34 -6.06 -11.41 12.82
C THR A 34 -5.41 -11.99 11.56
N ILE A 35 -4.16 -11.63 11.32
CA ILE A 35 -3.35 -12.09 10.19
C ILE A 35 -2.97 -13.54 10.51
N LEU A 36 -3.86 -14.47 10.19
CA LEU A 36 -3.43 -15.82 9.88
C LEU A 36 -2.75 -15.72 8.53
N ALA A 37 -1.47 -16.07 8.45
CA ALA A 37 -0.74 -16.21 7.19
C ALA A 37 -1.54 -17.16 6.29
N SER A 38 -2.34 -16.58 5.40
CA SER A 38 -3.27 -17.33 4.58
C SER A 38 -2.49 -17.99 3.46
N PRO A 39 -2.71 -19.27 3.13
CA PRO A 39 -2.12 -19.91 1.96
C PRO A 39 -2.51 -19.23 0.64
N LEU A 40 -3.40 -18.23 0.67
CA LEU A 40 -3.79 -17.39 -0.48
C LEU A 40 -2.62 -16.64 -1.13
N SER A 41 -1.55 -16.30 -0.40
CA SER A 41 -0.45 -15.48 -0.93
C SER A 41 0.28 -16.14 -2.10
N LEU A 42 0.34 -17.47 -2.10
CA LEU A 42 0.97 -18.30 -3.13
C LEU A 42 0.02 -18.62 -4.30
N ILE A 43 -1.24 -18.21 -4.25
CA ILE A 43 -2.19 -18.45 -5.32
C ILE A 43 -1.92 -17.47 -6.46
N ASN A 44 -1.90 -17.99 -7.69
CA ASN A 44 -1.78 -17.20 -8.90
C ASN A 44 -3.02 -16.31 -9.11
N VAL A 45 -2.80 -15.06 -9.52
CA VAL A 45 -3.88 -14.18 -9.93
C VAL A 45 -4.46 -14.66 -11.28
N PRO A 46 -5.79 -14.75 -11.44
CA PRO A 46 -6.41 -15.10 -12.71
C PRO A 46 -6.05 -14.13 -13.84
N LEU A 47 -5.67 -14.64 -15.01
CA LEU A 47 -5.20 -13.84 -16.17
C LEU A 47 -6.24 -12.82 -16.69
N ASP A 48 -7.53 -13.06 -16.46
CA ASP A 48 -8.64 -12.17 -16.81
C ASP A 48 -8.90 -11.08 -15.74
N SER A 49 -8.09 -11.04 -14.69
CA SER A 49 -8.20 -10.05 -13.63
C SER A 49 -7.85 -8.64 -14.10
N TRP A 50 -8.60 -7.66 -13.60
CA TRP A 50 -8.31 -6.22 -13.76
C TRP A 50 -6.92 -5.81 -13.24
N ILE A 51 -6.32 -6.64 -12.38
CA ILE A 51 -5.00 -6.43 -11.77
C ILE A 51 -3.92 -6.30 -12.85
N TYR A 52 -3.93 -7.14 -13.89
CA TYR A 52 -2.92 -7.08 -14.95
C TYR A 52 -3.00 -5.79 -15.76
N SER A 53 -4.20 -5.30 -16.05
CA SER A 53 -4.38 -4.00 -16.69
C SER A 53 -3.90 -2.85 -15.80
N ALA A 54 -4.10 -2.96 -14.49
CA ALA A 54 -3.64 -1.95 -13.54
C ALA A 54 -2.11 -1.92 -13.45
N ILE A 55 -1.47 -3.08 -13.36
CA ILE A 55 -0.01 -3.22 -13.32
C ILE A 55 0.60 -2.74 -14.61
N SER A 56 0.07 -3.12 -15.77
CA SER A 56 0.57 -2.64 -17.06
C SER A 56 0.54 -1.12 -17.16
N ARG A 57 -0.54 -0.47 -16.67
CA ARG A 57 -0.60 0.99 -16.61
C ARG A 57 0.48 1.58 -15.70
N LEU A 58 0.71 1.01 -14.52
CA LEU A 58 1.76 1.46 -13.60
C LEU A 58 3.16 1.19 -14.17
N GLU A 59 3.37 0.09 -14.87
CA GLU A 59 4.62 -0.22 -15.56
C GLU A 59 4.94 0.86 -16.62
N THR A 60 3.95 1.30 -17.40
CA THR A 60 4.16 2.40 -18.38
C THR A 60 4.54 3.73 -17.72
N LEU A 61 4.21 3.91 -16.44
CA LEU A 61 4.58 5.07 -15.64
C LEU A 61 5.92 4.87 -14.91
N GLN A 62 6.61 3.76 -15.16
CA GLN A 62 7.89 3.39 -14.56
C GLN A 62 7.84 3.34 -13.02
N VAL A 63 6.67 3.05 -12.44
CA VAL A 63 6.53 3.08 -10.96
C VAL A 63 7.30 1.95 -10.27
N PHE A 64 7.64 0.88 -10.98
CA PHE A 64 8.33 -0.29 -10.44
C PHE A 64 9.87 -0.22 -10.55
N GLU A 65 10.42 0.82 -11.17
CA GLU A 65 11.85 0.87 -11.48
C GLU A 65 12.74 0.91 -10.23
N GLY A 66 13.87 0.19 -10.28
CA GLY A 66 14.94 0.28 -9.29
C GLY A 66 14.80 -0.56 -8.02
N ASN A 67 13.67 -1.26 -7.79
CA ASN A 67 13.53 -2.12 -6.60
C ASN A 67 12.61 -3.35 -6.76
N SER A 68 12.02 -3.59 -7.93
CA SER A 68 11.19 -4.78 -8.13
C SER A 68 12.05 -6.01 -8.44
N THR A 69 12.01 -7.02 -7.58
CA THR A 69 12.60 -8.35 -7.85
C THR A 69 11.72 -9.22 -8.75
N VAL A 70 10.49 -8.77 -9.02
CA VAL A 70 9.47 -9.51 -9.77
C VAL A 70 9.61 -9.26 -11.27
N ALA A 71 9.66 -10.35 -12.03
CA ALA A 71 9.69 -10.31 -13.49
C ALA A 71 8.26 -10.11 -14.04
N LEU A 72 7.97 -8.92 -14.59
CA LEU A 72 6.64 -8.60 -15.12
C LEU A 72 6.23 -9.45 -16.35
N ASN A 73 7.19 -10.12 -17.00
CA ASN A 73 6.95 -10.98 -18.16
C ASN A 73 6.60 -12.45 -17.80
N THR A 74 6.53 -12.83 -16.52
CA THR A 74 6.25 -14.21 -16.09
C THR A 74 4.82 -14.38 -15.56
N THR A 75 3.82 -14.19 -16.41
CA THR A 75 2.42 -14.43 -16.02
C THR A 75 2.06 -15.94 -16.02
N PRO A 76 1.15 -16.39 -15.14
CA PRO A 76 0.48 -15.62 -14.10
C PRO A 76 1.36 -15.39 -12.86
N LEU A 77 1.34 -14.16 -12.35
CA LEU A 77 1.98 -13.79 -11.08
C LEU A 77 1.16 -14.26 -9.88
N THR A 78 1.84 -14.67 -8.82
CA THR A 78 1.26 -14.93 -7.49
C THR A 78 0.78 -13.65 -6.84
N ARG A 79 -0.17 -13.76 -5.91
CA ARG A 79 -0.64 -12.60 -5.14
C ARG A 79 0.48 -11.94 -4.34
N PHE A 80 1.44 -12.73 -3.86
CA PHE A 80 2.65 -12.23 -3.18
C PHE A 80 3.55 -11.41 -4.11
N GLU A 81 3.83 -11.89 -5.32
CA GLU A 81 4.62 -11.13 -6.31
C GLU A 81 3.96 -9.80 -6.68
N ILE A 82 2.63 -9.81 -6.82
CA ILE A 82 1.85 -8.58 -7.08
C ILE A 82 1.97 -7.62 -5.89
N ALA A 83 1.89 -8.11 -4.66
CA ALA A 83 2.05 -7.28 -3.47
C ALA A 83 3.46 -6.67 -3.39
N SER A 84 4.51 -7.42 -3.71
CA SER A 84 5.89 -6.91 -3.76
C SER A 84 6.07 -5.80 -4.81
N LEU A 85 5.41 -5.91 -5.96
CA LEU A 85 5.36 -4.84 -6.97
C LEU A 85 4.66 -3.59 -6.43
N ILE A 86 3.52 -3.75 -5.76
CA ILE A 86 2.77 -2.64 -5.16
C ILE A 86 3.60 -1.94 -4.08
N ASP A 87 4.27 -2.70 -3.21
CA ASP A 87 5.15 -2.18 -2.16
C ASP A 87 6.33 -1.37 -2.74
N THR A 88 6.96 -1.89 -3.79
CA THR A 88 7.98 -1.17 -4.55
C THR A 88 7.44 0.15 -5.12
N ALA A 89 6.26 0.10 -5.74
CA ALA A 89 5.66 1.28 -6.33
C ALA A 89 5.29 2.33 -5.28
N LEU A 90 4.77 1.90 -4.13
CA LEU A 90 4.47 2.77 -3.00
C LEU A 90 5.74 3.46 -2.50
N SER A 91 6.83 2.71 -2.32
CA SER A 91 8.14 3.23 -1.92
C SER A 91 8.64 4.29 -2.90
N ASN A 92 8.60 4.02 -4.21
CA ASN A 92 9.02 4.98 -5.23
C ASN A 92 8.17 6.26 -5.26
N VAL A 93 6.87 6.17 -4.98
CA VAL A 93 5.99 7.34 -4.88
C VAL A 93 6.27 8.13 -3.60
N GLN A 94 6.47 7.45 -2.47
CA GLN A 94 6.77 8.07 -1.17
C GLN A 94 8.13 8.79 -1.18
N GLU A 95 9.14 8.19 -1.80
CA GLU A 95 10.46 8.78 -2.00
C GLU A 95 10.46 9.91 -3.05
N GLY A 96 9.34 10.12 -3.74
CA GLY A 96 9.19 11.17 -4.75
C GLY A 96 9.95 10.90 -6.06
N LYS A 97 10.43 9.66 -6.27
CA LYS A 97 11.06 9.22 -7.52
C LYS A 97 10.08 9.29 -8.69
N VAL A 98 8.81 9.00 -8.42
CA VAL A 98 7.74 8.97 -9.42
C VAL A 98 6.56 9.83 -8.96
N LYS A 99 6.01 10.64 -9.87
CA LYS A 99 4.80 11.45 -9.61
C LYS A 99 3.61 10.89 -10.37
N LEU A 100 2.61 10.43 -9.62
CA LEU A 100 1.37 9.87 -10.17
C LEU A 100 0.28 10.95 -10.29
N LYS A 101 -0.55 10.84 -11.34
CA LYS A 101 -1.75 11.68 -11.46
C LYS A 101 -2.84 11.14 -10.53
N GLN A 102 -3.84 11.96 -10.23
CA GLN A 102 -4.96 11.57 -9.36
C GLN A 102 -5.62 10.24 -9.76
N ALA A 103 -5.79 9.99 -11.08
CA ALA A 103 -6.38 8.75 -11.56
C ALA A 103 -5.49 7.53 -11.31
N ASP A 104 -4.16 7.69 -11.38
CA ASP A 104 -3.19 6.62 -11.14
C ASP A 104 -3.06 6.35 -9.63
N LEU A 105 -3.18 7.38 -8.79
CA LEU A 105 -3.25 7.24 -7.33
C LEU A 105 -4.49 6.46 -6.89
N LEU A 106 -5.65 6.69 -7.51
CA LEU A 106 -6.86 5.93 -7.23
C LEU A 106 -6.73 4.45 -7.65
N LEU A 107 -6.04 4.20 -8.77
CA LEU A 107 -5.76 2.85 -9.22
C LEU A 107 -4.81 2.13 -8.24
N MET A 108 -3.78 2.84 -7.76
CA MET A 108 -2.86 2.34 -6.73
C MET A 108 -3.60 2.04 -5.42
N ASP A 109 -4.46 2.94 -4.94
CA ASP A 109 -5.27 2.74 -3.73
C ASP A 109 -6.16 1.49 -3.84
N LYS A 110 -6.75 1.25 -5.02
CA LYS A 110 -7.53 0.04 -5.27
C LYS A 110 -6.68 -1.23 -5.18
N LEU A 111 -5.47 -1.20 -5.74
CA LEU A 111 -4.52 -2.32 -5.64
C LEU A 111 -4.10 -2.56 -4.19
N VAL A 112 -3.73 -1.51 -3.45
CA VAL A 112 -3.36 -1.61 -2.03
C VAL A 112 -4.50 -2.22 -1.20
N LYS A 113 -5.75 -1.85 -1.46
CA LYS A 113 -6.91 -2.43 -0.77
C LYS A 113 -7.13 -3.91 -1.10
N GLU A 114 -6.98 -4.27 -2.38
CA GLU A 114 -7.14 -5.66 -2.86
C GLU A 114 -6.05 -6.59 -2.28
N PHE A 115 -4.84 -6.07 -2.09
CA PHE A 115 -3.66 -6.81 -1.62
C PHE A 115 -3.25 -6.46 -0.19
N HIS A 116 -4.16 -5.86 0.60
CA HIS A 116 -3.86 -5.40 1.95
C HIS A 116 -3.30 -6.53 2.83
N ALA A 117 -3.84 -7.74 2.70
CA ALA A 117 -3.41 -8.88 3.51
C ALA A 117 -1.95 -9.27 3.20
N GLU A 118 -1.59 -9.31 1.92
CA GLU A 118 -0.26 -9.64 1.46
C GLU A 118 0.75 -8.53 1.79
N LEU A 119 0.37 -7.26 1.62
CA LEU A 119 1.19 -6.11 2.03
C LEU A 119 1.44 -6.07 3.53
N SER A 120 0.43 -6.41 4.34
CA SER A 120 0.59 -6.48 5.80
C SER A 120 1.54 -7.61 6.20
N ALA A 121 1.53 -8.73 5.47
CA ALA A 121 2.45 -9.84 5.71
C ALA A 121 3.90 -9.47 5.35
N LEU A 122 4.10 -8.76 4.23
CA LEU A 122 5.42 -8.25 3.82
C LEU A 122 6.04 -7.31 4.87
N ASP A 123 5.24 -6.40 5.43
CA ASP A 123 5.72 -5.48 6.47
C ASP A 123 6.14 -6.23 7.75
N LEU A 124 5.35 -7.22 8.16
CA LEU A 124 5.70 -8.08 9.31
C LEU A 124 6.99 -8.88 9.09
N ASP A 125 7.20 -9.40 7.89
CA ASP A 125 8.43 -10.13 7.53
C ASP A 125 9.65 -9.20 7.52
N ASN A 126 9.49 -7.96 7.02
CA ASN A 126 10.55 -6.94 7.03
C ASN A 126 10.95 -6.51 8.46
N LEU A 127 10.01 -6.57 9.41
CA LEU A 127 10.26 -6.24 10.82
C LEU A 127 10.82 -7.40 11.64
N ASN A 128 10.95 -8.61 11.06
CA ASN A 128 11.48 -9.78 11.74
C ASN A 128 12.95 -10.05 11.36
N PRO A 129 13.94 -9.62 12.17
CA PRO A 129 15.35 -9.91 11.92
C PRO A 129 15.74 -11.40 12.13
N GLU A 130 14.81 -12.26 12.51
CA GLU A 130 15.04 -13.67 12.89
C GLU A 130 14.62 -14.69 11.81
N SER A 131 14.61 -14.32 10.52
CA SER A 131 14.42 -15.28 9.41
C SER A 131 15.74 -15.79 8.79
N THR A 132 16.88 -15.50 9.41
CA THR A 132 18.13 -16.28 9.24
C THR A 132 18.19 -17.42 10.27
N LEU A 133 17.22 -18.34 10.21
CA LEU A 133 17.34 -19.59 10.94
C LEU A 133 18.42 -20.43 10.25
N LYS A 134 19.60 -20.43 10.86
CA LYS A 134 20.74 -21.30 10.55
C LYS A 134 20.24 -22.71 10.21
N ILE A 135 20.42 -23.12 8.97
CA ILE A 135 20.49 -24.55 8.67
C ILE A 135 21.85 -25.00 9.20
N GLU A 136 21.90 -25.46 10.45
CA GLU A 136 23.03 -26.30 10.86
C GLU A 136 22.90 -27.63 10.10
N PRO A 137 23.90 -28.03 9.31
CA PRO A 137 23.91 -29.37 8.75
C PRO A 137 24.15 -30.35 9.89
N TYR A 138 23.16 -31.20 10.16
CA TYR A 138 23.41 -32.45 10.88
C TYR A 138 24.23 -33.36 9.97
N PHE A 139 25.56 -33.36 10.15
CA PHE A 139 26.45 -34.47 9.81
C PHE A 139 27.62 -34.53 10.80
#